data_AF-A0A6C0EQC8-F1
#
_entry.id   AF-A0A6C0EQC8-F1
#
_cell.length_a   1.000
_cell.length_b   1.000
_cell.length_c   1.000
_cell.angle_alpha   90.00
_cell.angle_beta   90.00
_cell.angle_gamma   90.00
#
_symmetry.space_group_name_H-M   'P 1'
#
loop_
_entity.id
_entity.type
_entity.pdbx_description
1 polymer ?
#
loop_
_entity_poly.entity_id
_entity_poly.type
_entity_poly.pdbx_seq_one_letter_code
_entity_poly.pdbx_strand_id
1 'polypeptide(L)'
;MEAVIFALATVVAIGASTYLFALSRVDFLKRNWVKYRCNPIYMPMAGLVGQDVFTNFTKCTMKGFHDYAGFVMDPIMAEFDTVGSTVTEIGGALGDMRTMMSSMRGGFLGLVGTVFGKIQNLMSSIQYIIIRMRTLLSRIMGVMMSFMLIFYTGMQTGESVMNGPIMSVVKAL
;
A
#
# COMPACT_ATOMS: atom_id res chain seq x y z
N MET A 1 70.67 -26.28 68.42
CA MET A 1 69.58 -27.06 67.79
C MET A 1 68.29 -26.25 67.67
N GLU A 2 67.91 -25.46 68.68
CA GLU A 2 66.62 -24.72 68.65
C GLU A 2 66.50 -23.64 67.56
N ALA A 3 67.56 -22.88 67.26
CA ALA A 3 67.54 -21.87 66.21
C ALA A 3 67.28 -22.43 64.80
N VAL A 4 67.73 -23.67 64.53
CA VAL A 4 67.56 -24.33 63.22
C VAL A 4 66.12 -24.80 63.03
N ILE A 5 65.46 -25.26 64.10
CA ILE A 5 64.06 -25.68 64.08
C ILE A 5 63.14 -24.48 63.83
N PHE A 6 63.44 -23.33 64.46
CA PHE A 6 62.67 -22.09 64.28
C PHE A 6 62.82 -21.52 62.86
N ALA A 7 64.02 -21.58 62.28
CA ALA A 7 64.28 -21.17 60.90
C ALA A 7 63.56 -22.08 59.89
N LEU A 8 63.54 -23.40 60.11
CA LEU A 8 62.79 -24.34 59.25
C LEU A 8 61.28 -24.12 59.35
N ALA A 9 60.73 -23.93 60.55
CA ALA A 9 59.30 -23.71 60.75
C ALA A 9 58.80 -22.42 60.07
N THR A 10 59.59 -21.34 60.13
CA THR A 10 59.24 -20.07 59.47
C THR A 10 59.31 -20.15 57.95
N VAL A 11 60.31 -20.83 57.38
CA VAL A 11 60.40 -21.07 55.93
C VAL A 11 59.23 -21.92 55.43
N VAL A 12 58.85 -22.96 56.18
CA VAL A 12 57.69 -23.79 55.84
C VAL A 12 56.38 -23.01 55.95
N ALA A 13 56.23 -22.14 56.97
CA ALA A 13 55.05 -21.29 57.12
C ALA A 13 54.90 -20.27 55.98
N ILE A 14 56.01 -19.66 55.55
CA ILE A 14 56.02 -18.73 54.40
C ILE A 14 55.70 -19.49 53.11
N GLY A 15 56.29 -20.67 52.91
CA GLY A 15 55.99 -21.54 51.76
C GLY A 15 54.51 -21.95 51.69
N ALA A 16 53.93 -22.38 52.81
CA ALA A 16 52.53 -22.76 52.90
C ALA A 16 51.58 -21.56 52.65
N SER A 17 51.90 -20.39 53.21
CA SER A 17 51.11 -19.17 53.02
C SER A 17 51.08 -18.71 51.55
N THR A 18 52.24 -18.66 50.90
CA THR A 18 52.34 -18.28 49.48
C THR A 18 51.62 -19.26 48.55
N TYR A 19 51.68 -20.56 48.86
CA TYR A 19 50.98 -21.60 48.10
C TYR A 19 49.46 -21.44 48.17
N LEU A 20 48.90 -21.23 49.38
CA LEU A 20 47.46 -21.00 49.57
C LEU A 20 46.99 -19.72 48.87
N PHE A 21 47.80 -18.65 48.91
CA PHE A 21 47.50 -17.41 48.21
C PHE A 21 47.48 -17.60 46.70
N ALA A 22 48.43 -18.34 46.13
CA ALA A 22 48.47 -18.65 44.70
C ALA A 22 47.23 -19.42 44.24
N LEU A 23 46.81 -20.44 44.99
CA LEU A 23 45.60 -21.21 44.70
C LEU A 23 44.34 -20.34 44.71
N SER A 24 44.19 -19.45 45.71
CA SER A 24 43.05 -18.55 45.79
C SER A 24 42.91 -17.60 44.59
N ARG A 25 44.05 -17.15 44.03
CA ARG A 25 44.09 -16.26 42.85
C ARG A 25 43.76 -17.02 41.57
N VAL A 26 44.20 -18.27 41.44
CA VAL A 26 43.86 -19.14 40.31
C VAL A 26 42.36 -19.48 40.33
N ASP A 27 41.79 -19.76 41.50
CA ASP A 27 40.35 -20.00 41.65
C ASP A 27 39.51 -18.77 41.29
N PHE A 28 39.95 -17.57 41.69
CA PHE A 28 39.31 -16.32 41.28
C PHE A 28 39.33 -16.13 39.76
N LEU A 29 40.47 -16.43 39.12
CA LEU A 29 40.64 -16.34 37.67
C LEU A 29 39.79 -17.37 36.93
N LYS A 30 39.69 -18.60 37.46
CA LYS A 30 38.85 -19.68 36.92
C LYS A 30 37.36 -19.31 36.93
N ARG A 31 36.89 -18.63 37.99
CA ARG A 31 35.50 -18.15 38.09
C ARG A 31 35.18 -17.00 37.13
N ASN A 32 36.16 -16.13 36.84
CA ASN A 32 35.97 -14.94 36.00
C ASN A 32 36.63 -15.03 34.61
N TRP A 33 36.97 -16.24 34.16
CA TRP A 33 37.81 -16.45 32.98
C TRP A 33 37.26 -15.77 31.72
N VAL A 34 35.93 -15.81 31.51
CA VAL A 34 35.29 -15.21 30.33
C VAL A 34 35.56 -13.71 30.19
N LYS A 35 35.70 -12.99 31.32
CA LYS A 35 35.96 -11.55 31.35
C LYS A 35 37.45 -11.23 31.15
N TYR A 36 38.35 -12.06 31.68
CA TYR A 36 39.80 -11.78 31.70
C TYR A 36 40.60 -12.55 30.65
N ARG A 37 39.98 -13.46 29.89
CA ARG A 37 40.66 -14.29 28.86
C ARG A 37 41.40 -13.49 27.78
N CYS A 38 40.96 -12.28 27.46
CA CYS A 38 41.60 -11.40 26.47
C CYS A 38 42.49 -10.31 27.10
N ASN A 39 42.69 -10.34 28.42
CA ASN A 39 43.62 -9.43 29.08
C ASN A 39 45.06 -10.01 28.98
N PRO A 40 46.02 -9.28 28.39
CA PRO A 40 47.38 -9.77 28.15
C PRO A 40 48.12 -10.22 29.42
N ILE A 41 47.75 -9.70 30.60
CA ILE A 41 48.39 -10.06 31.88
C ILE A 41 47.98 -11.46 32.35
N TYR A 42 46.74 -11.88 32.06
CA TYR A 42 46.19 -13.16 32.54
C TYR A 42 46.18 -14.26 31.49
N MET A 43 46.46 -13.92 30.23
CA MET A 43 46.47 -14.85 29.11
C MET A 43 47.54 -15.97 29.21
N PRO A 44 48.79 -15.71 29.68
CA PRO A 44 49.78 -16.78 29.88
C PRO A 44 49.34 -17.78 30.95
N MET A 45 48.47 -17.35 31.87
CA MET A 45 47.91 -18.17 32.94
C MET A 45 46.72 -19.05 32.47
N ALA A 46 46.39 -19.05 31.17
CA ALA A 46 45.32 -19.89 30.62
C ALA A 46 45.56 -21.39 30.86
N GLY A 47 46.83 -21.82 30.82
CA GLY A 47 47.21 -23.21 31.10
C GLY A 47 46.79 -23.70 32.49
N LEU A 48 46.77 -22.80 33.49
CA LEU A 48 46.33 -23.11 34.87
C LEU A 48 44.80 -23.28 34.98
N VAL A 49 44.06 -22.76 34.02
CA VAL A 49 42.58 -22.81 33.95
C VAL A 49 42.11 -23.99 33.08
N GLY A 50 43.03 -24.78 32.52
CA GLY A 50 42.72 -25.93 31.66
C GLY A 50 42.40 -25.53 30.22
N GLN A 51 42.85 -24.36 29.78
CA GLN A 51 42.69 -23.89 28.41
C GLN A 51 44.04 -23.66 27.76
N ASP A 52 44.15 -23.99 26.48
CA ASP A 52 45.38 -23.75 25.73
C ASP A 52 45.60 -22.23 25.53
N VAL A 53 46.83 -21.80 25.80
CA VAL A 53 47.27 -20.39 25.70
C VAL A 53 47.20 -19.94 24.25
N PHE A 54 47.65 -20.79 23.32
CA PHE A 54 47.71 -20.46 21.90
C PHE A 54 46.31 -20.36 21.28
N THR A 55 45.44 -21.32 21.60
CA THR A 55 44.04 -21.31 21.17
C THR A 55 43.26 -20.10 21.72
N ASN A 56 43.50 -19.68 22.97
CA ASN A 56 42.88 -18.47 23.53
C ASN A 56 43.40 -17.18 22.91
N PHE A 57 44.71 -17.11 22.65
CA PHE A 57 45.30 -15.97 21.95
C PHE A 57 44.65 -15.77 20.58
N THR A 58 44.58 -16.82 19.76
CA THR A 58 43.95 -16.75 18.43
C THR A 58 42.47 -16.34 18.51
N LYS A 59 41.71 -16.88 19.47
CA LYS A 59 40.30 -16.51 19.66
C LYS A 59 40.11 -15.05 20.09
N CYS A 60 40.97 -14.53 20.97
CA CYS A 60 40.90 -13.13 21.41
C CYS A 60 41.36 -12.16 20.32
N THR A 61 42.39 -12.52 19.56
CA THR A 61 42.84 -11.74 18.40
C THR A 61 41.75 -11.69 17.32
N MET A 62 41.14 -12.83 17.00
CA MET A 62 40.01 -12.89 16.05
C MET A 62 38.80 -12.08 16.54
N LYS A 63 38.51 -12.11 17.84
CA LYS A 63 37.46 -11.26 18.42
C LYS A 63 37.77 -9.77 18.25
N GLY A 64 39.01 -9.35 18.54
CA GLY A 64 39.43 -7.95 18.34
C GLY A 64 39.31 -7.51 16.88
N PHE A 65 39.65 -8.39 15.93
CA PHE A 65 39.43 -8.14 14.50
C PHE A 65 37.94 -8.02 14.15
N HIS A 66 37.08 -8.88 14.70
CA HIS A 66 35.63 -8.79 14.50
C HIS A 66 35.02 -7.52 15.09
N ASP A 67 35.44 -7.12 16.30
CA ASP A 67 34.95 -5.89 16.95
C ASP A 67 35.38 -4.64 16.15
N TYR A 68 36.61 -4.63 15.62
CA TYR A 68 37.09 -3.56 14.74
C TYR A 68 36.39 -3.56 13.37
N ALA A 69 36.19 -4.73 12.77
CA ALA A 69 35.46 -4.86 11.51
C ALA A 69 34.00 -4.41 11.67
N GLY A 70 33.36 -4.71 12.81
CA GLY A 70 32.03 -4.19 13.16
C GLY A 70 32.01 -2.67 13.19
N PHE A 71 32.94 -2.05 13.95
CA PHE A 71 33.04 -0.59 14.03
C PHE A 71 33.23 0.10 12.66
N VAL A 72 33.95 -0.53 11.73
CA VAL A 72 34.14 -0.01 10.36
C VAL A 72 32.94 -0.27 9.46
N MET A 73 32.23 -1.39 9.64
CA MET A 73 31.07 -1.77 8.82
C MET A 73 29.76 -1.10 9.27
N ASP A 74 29.62 -0.75 10.55
CA ASP A 74 28.44 -0.06 11.09
C ASP A 74 28.03 1.19 10.30
N PRO A 75 28.94 2.15 9.99
CA PRO A 75 28.58 3.31 9.17
C PRO A 75 28.20 2.94 7.74
N ILE A 76 28.83 1.90 7.16
CA ILE A 76 28.52 1.44 5.81
C ILE A 76 27.10 0.86 5.76
N MET A 77 26.71 0.08 6.77
CA MET A 77 25.36 -0.47 6.87
C MET A 77 24.29 0.61 7.05
N ALA A 78 24.58 1.67 7.82
CA ALA A 78 23.69 2.81 7.96
C ALA A 78 23.44 3.56 6.63
N GLU A 79 24.48 3.68 5.79
CA GLU A 79 24.35 4.23 4.44
C GLU A 79 23.50 3.32 3.55
N PHE A 80 23.68 1.99 3.61
CA PHE A 80 22.85 1.05 2.88
C PHE A 80 21.38 1.06 3.29
N ASP A 81 21.08 1.25 4.58
CA ASP A 81 19.71 1.45 5.06
C ASP A 81 19.09 2.73 4.49
N THR A 82 19.88 3.81 4.40
CA THR A 82 19.44 5.06 3.78
C THR A 82 19.14 4.87 2.30
N VAL A 83 20.00 4.14 1.57
CA VAL A 83 19.76 3.77 0.17
C VAL A 83 18.52 2.89 0.02
N GLY A 84 18.33 1.92 0.91
CA GLY A 84 17.14 1.07 0.92
C GLY A 84 15.84 1.86 1.14
N SER A 85 15.87 2.83 2.05
CA SER A 85 14.73 3.71 2.33
C SER A 85 14.36 4.59 1.13
N THR A 86 15.36 5.15 0.44
CA THR A 86 15.14 5.97 -0.75
C THR A 86 14.60 5.15 -1.92
N VAL A 87 15.10 3.93 -2.12
CA VAL A 87 14.54 3.01 -3.15
C VAL A 87 13.08 2.66 -2.84
N THR A 88 12.74 2.47 -1.57
CA THR A 88 11.37 2.19 -1.14
C THR A 88 10.46 3.40 -1.38
N GLU A 89 10.93 4.60 -1.06
CA GLU A 89 10.22 5.86 -1.30
C GLU A 89 9.98 6.13 -2.79
N ILE A 90 10.99 5.88 -3.63
CA ILE A 90 10.87 5.94 -5.10
C ILE A 90 9.80 4.93 -5.58
N GLY A 91 9.82 3.72 -5.04
CA GLY A 91 8.80 2.70 -5.33
C GLY A 91 7.39 3.17 -4.97
N GLY A 92 7.24 3.82 -3.82
CA GLY A 92 5.99 4.44 -3.38
C GLY A 92 5.53 5.54 -4.32
N ALA A 93 6.41 6.49 -4.67
CA ALA A 93 6.09 7.58 -5.57
C ALA A 93 5.67 7.10 -6.98
N LEU A 94 6.29 6.04 -7.50
CA LEU A 94 5.88 5.42 -8.77
C LEU A 94 4.49 4.76 -8.66
N GLY A 95 4.16 4.18 -7.51
CA GLY A 95 2.83 3.68 -7.19
C GLY A 95 1.79 4.79 -7.20
N ASP A 96 2.09 5.91 -6.54
CA ASP A 96 1.21 7.08 -6.46
C ASP A 96 1.00 7.72 -7.84
N MET A 97 2.05 7.84 -8.65
CA MET A 97 1.93 8.29 -10.04
C MET A 97 1.00 7.41 -10.86
N ARG A 98 1.08 6.08 -10.71
CA ARG A 98 0.17 5.15 -11.40
C ARG A 98 -1.27 5.32 -10.93
N THR A 99 -1.47 5.49 -9.62
CA THR A 99 -2.79 5.74 -9.04
C THR A 99 -3.37 7.05 -9.56
N MET A 100 -2.60 8.14 -9.56
CA MET A 100 -2.99 9.43 -10.12
C MET A 100 -3.37 9.30 -11.61
N MET A 101 -2.57 8.60 -12.41
CA MET A 101 -2.87 8.38 -13.83
C MET A 101 -4.18 7.58 -14.02
N SER A 102 -4.43 6.59 -13.15
CA SER A 102 -5.68 5.82 -13.14
C SER A 102 -6.87 6.71 -12.76
N SER A 103 -6.76 7.50 -11.70
CA SER A 103 -7.78 8.45 -11.25
C SER A 103 -8.07 9.53 -12.29
N MET A 104 -7.05 10.05 -12.98
CA MET A 104 -7.22 11.01 -14.06
C MET A 104 -8.00 10.40 -15.23
N ARG A 105 -7.65 9.18 -15.65
CA ARG A 105 -8.38 8.45 -16.69
C ARG A 105 -9.83 8.17 -16.26
N GLY A 106 -10.04 7.72 -15.04
CA GLY A 106 -11.37 7.47 -14.48
C GLY A 106 -12.22 8.75 -14.40
N GLY A 107 -11.63 9.85 -13.95
CA GLY A 107 -12.27 11.17 -13.90
C GLY A 107 -12.65 11.68 -15.29
N PHE A 108 -11.73 11.59 -16.27
CA PHE A 108 -12.00 11.97 -17.65
C PHE A 108 -13.13 11.13 -18.27
N LEU A 109 -13.09 9.80 -18.12
CA LEU A 109 -14.15 8.92 -18.60
C LEU A 109 -15.50 9.21 -17.91
N GLY A 110 -15.49 9.56 -16.62
CA GLY A 110 -16.69 9.99 -15.89
C GLY A 110 -17.29 11.29 -16.43
N LEU A 111 -16.45 12.26 -16.77
CA LEU A 111 -16.89 13.51 -17.40
C LEU A 111 -17.48 13.26 -18.79
N VAL A 112 -16.79 12.46 -19.61
CA VAL A 112 -17.30 12.08 -20.94
C VAL A 112 -18.64 11.35 -20.80
N GLY A 113 -18.73 10.36 -19.90
CA GLY A 113 -19.96 9.61 -19.64
C GLY A 113 -21.13 10.50 -19.20
N THR A 114 -20.89 11.47 -18.32
CA THR A 114 -21.93 12.41 -17.88
C THR A 114 -22.37 13.37 -18.98
N VAL A 115 -21.46 13.85 -19.83
CA VAL A 115 -21.81 14.68 -21.01
C VAL A 115 -22.65 13.86 -22.00
N PHE A 116 -22.22 12.65 -22.35
CA PHE A 116 -22.99 11.76 -23.24
C PHE A 116 -24.35 11.40 -22.64
N GLY A 117 -24.44 11.17 -21.33
CA GLY A 117 -25.72 10.94 -20.65
C GLY A 117 -26.67 12.14 -20.75
N LYS A 118 -26.16 13.38 -20.60
CA LYS A 118 -26.95 14.59 -20.81
C LYS A 118 -27.41 14.73 -22.26
N ILE A 119 -26.54 14.44 -23.23
CA ILE A 119 -26.89 14.45 -24.66
C ILE A 119 -28.00 13.43 -24.95
N GLN A 120 -27.93 12.23 -24.37
CA GLN A 120 -28.95 11.20 -24.55
C GLN A 120 -30.32 11.65 -24.02
N ASN A 121 -30.36 12.27 -22.85
CA ASN A 121 -31.60 12.84 -22.30
C ASN A 121 -32.16 13.97 -23.18
N LEU A 122 -31.29 14.84 -23.70
CA LEU A 122 -31.67 15.89 -24.65
C LEU A 122 -32.26 15.31 -25.94
N MET A 123 -31.63 14.27 -26.51
CA MET A 123 -32.14 13.61 -27.71
C MET A 123 -33.53 13.00 -27.50
N SER A 124 -33.75 12.36 -26.35
CA SER A 124 -35.08 11.84 -25.99
C SER A 124 -36.12 12.97 -25.88
N SER A 125 -35.75 14.09 -25.24
CA SER A 125 -36.64 15.25 -25.14
C SER A 125 -36.97 15.87 -26.50
N ILE A 126 -36.00 15.94 -27.43
CA ILE A 126 -36.21 16.46 -28.78
C ILE A 126 -37.15 15.52 -29.56
N GLN A 127 -36.93 14.20 -29.48
CA GLN A 127 -37.81 13.21 -30.11
C GLN A 127 -39.26 13.33 -29.61
N TYR A 128 -39.46 13.52 -28.31
CA TYR A 128 -40.79 13.73 -27.74
C TYR A 128 -41.49 14.98 -28.31
N ILE A 129 -40.75 16.09 -28.45
CA ILE A 129 -41.29 17.34 -29.04
C ILE A 129 -41.69 17.10 -30.49
N ILE A 130 -40.86 16.44 -31.29
CA ILE A 130 -41.15 16.13 -32.71
C ILE A 130 -42.41 15.25 -32.83
N ILE A 131 -42.52 14.20 -32.00
CA ILE A 131 -43.71 13.33 -32.00
C ILE A 131 -44.96 14.13 -31.65
N ARG A 132 -44.88 15.02 -30.66
CA ARG A 132 -46.00 15.87 -30.26
C ARG A 132 -46.38 16.85 -31.37
N MET A 133 -45.41 17.45 -32.05
CA MET A 133 -45.66 18.30 -33.23
C MET A 133 -46.36 17.53 -34.34
N ARG A 134 -45.86 16.34 -34.71
CA ARG A 134 -46.50 15.48 -35.72
C ARG A 134 -47.95 15.13 -35.34
N THR A 135 -48.18 14.83 -34.06
CA THR A 135 -49.52 14.53 -33.54
C THR A 135 -50.46 15.73 -33.66
N LEU A 136 -49.98 16.94 -33.38
CA LEU A 136 -50.76 18.17 -33.55
C LEU A 136 -51.11 18.40 -35.03
N LEU A 137 -50.16 18.22 -35.95
CA LEU A 137 -50.41 18.33 -37.39
C LEU A 137 -51.44 17.30 -37.87
N SER A 138 -51.36 16.03 -37.43
CA SER A 138 -52.36 15.01 -37.75
C SER A 138 -53.76 15.37 -37.25
N ARG A 139 -53.87 15.98 -36.06
CA ARG A 139 -55.15 16.45 -35.52
C ARG A 139 -55.73 17.59 -36.37
N ILE A 140 -54.90 18.55 -36.79
CA ILE A 140 -55.33 19.64 -37.67
C ILE A 140 -55.85 19.09 -39.00
N MET A 141 -55.13 18.15 -39.61
CA MET A 141 -55.57 17.48 -40.84
C MET A 141 -56.88 16.72 -40.65
N GLY A 142 -57.05 16.02 -39.52
CA GLY A 142 -58.30 15.33 -39.18
C GLY A 142 -59.49 16.27 -39.06
N VAL A 143 -59.30 17.43 -38.40
CA VAL A 143 -60.33 18.46 -38.29
C VAL A 143 -60.67 19.03 -39.68
N MET A 144 -59.69 19.35 -40.50
CA MET A 144 -59.93 19.82 -41.87
C MET A 144 -60.71 18.82 -42.72
N MET A 145 -60.34 17.53 -42.67
CA MET A 145 -61.06 16.48 -43.39
C MET A 145 -62.50 16.34 -42.90
N SER A 146 -62.74 16.45 -41.58
CA SER A 146 -64.10 16.41 -41.03
C SER A 146 -64.97 17.56 -41.56
N PHE A 147 -64.44 18.79 -41.63
CA PHE A 147 -65.14 19.91 -42.25
C PHE A 147 -65.41 19.68 -43.73
N MET A 148 -64.43 19.16 -44.49
CA MET A 148 -64.59 18.86 -45.90
C MET A 148 -65.71 17.83 -46.15
N LEU A 149 -65.78 16.76 -45.34
CA LEU A 149 -66.82 15.75 -45.43
C LEU A 149 -68.21 16.31 -45.08
N ILE A 150 -68.31 17.21 -44.10
CA ILE A 150 -69.58 17.88 -43.76
C ILE A 150 -70.09 18.71 -44.95
N PHE A 151 -69.23 19.50 -45.59
CA PHE A 151 -69.64 20.27 -46.76
C PHE A 151 -70.05 19.38 -47.94
N TYR A 152 -69.28 18.32 -48.22
CA TYR A 152 -69.57 17.38 -49.29
C TYR A 152 -70.90 16.64 -49.06
N THR A 153 -71.13 16.12 -47.85
CA THR A 153 -72.39 15.45 -47.49
C THR A 153 -73.57 16.41 -47.48
N GLY A 154 -73.38 17.67 -47.05
CA GLY A 154 -74.38 18.72 -47.12
C GLY A 154 -74.82 19.02 -48.56
N MET A 155 -73.87 19.13 -49.49
CA MET A 155 -74.17 19.32 -50.92
C MET A 155 -74.95 18.14 -51.50
N GLN A 156 -74.49 16.91 -51.27
CA GLN A 156 -75.17 15.70 -51.75
C GLN A 156 -76.59 15.55 -51.16
N THR A 157 -76.77 15.90 -49.89
CA THR A 157 -78.09 15.89 -49.25
C THR A 157 -79.00 16.94 -49.87
N GLY A 158 -78.48 18.14 -50.17
CA GLY A 158 -79.21 19.19 -50.88
C GLY A 158 -79.70 18.75 -52.26
N GLU A 159 -78.82 18.16 -53.06
CA GLU A 159 -79.20 17.58 -54.36
C GLU A 159 -80.23 16.45 -54.20
N SER A 160 -80.08 15.59 -53.19
CA SER A 160 -81.01 14.49 -52.91
C SER A 160 -82.39 14.97 -52.47
N VAL A 161 -82.47 16.08 -51.71
CA VAL A 161 -83.75 16.68 -51.33
C VAL A 161 -84.43 17.33 -52.54
N MET A 162 -83.69 18.05 -53.39
CA MET A 162 -84.25 18.65 -54.60
C MET A 162 -84.77 17.62 -55.59
N ASN A 163 -84.07 16.48 -55.73
CA ASN A 163 -84.47 15.37 -56.60
C ASN A 163 -85.39 14.36 -55.90
N GLY A 164 -85.75 14.61 -54.64
CA GLY A 164 -86.55 13.71 -53.81
C GLY A 164 -88.06 13.95 -53.93
N PRO A 165 -88.87 12.97 -53.51
CA PRO A 165 -90.33 13.03 -53.59
C PRO A 165 -90.94 14.18 -52.77
N ILE A 166 -90.24 14.69 -51.76
CA ILE A 166 -90.69 15.81 -50.93
C ILE A 166 -90.74 17.11 -51.75
N MET A 167 -89.71 17.39 -52.55
CA MET A 167 -89.66 18.62 -53.36
C MET A 167 -90.65 18.57 -54.54
N SER A 168 -90.94 17.39 -55.09
CA SER A 168 -92.00 17.23 -56.08
C SER A 168 -93.40 17.50 -55.52
N VAL A 169 -93.65 17.14 -54.25
CA VAL A 169 -94.93 17.45 -53.58
C VAL A 169 -95.05 18.95 -53.29
N VAL A 170 -93.96 19.61 -52.86
CA VAL A 170 -93.93 21.07 -52.65
C VAL A 170 -94.10 21.86 -53.95
N LYS A 171 -93.54 21.39 -55.08
CA LYS A 171 -93.76 22.02 -56.40
C LYS A 171 -95.15 21.75 -56.99
N ALA A 172 -95.86 20.73 -56.50
CA ALA A 172 -97.19 20.37 -56.96
C ALA A 172 -98.32 21.05 -56.16
N LEU A 173 -97.99 21.73 -55.06
CA LEU A 173 -98.87 22.51 -54.19
C LEU A 173 -98.79 23.99 -54.55
#